data_AF-A0A380FK66-F1
#
_entry.id   AF-A0A380FK66-F1
#
_cell.length_a   1.000
_cell.length_b   1.000
_cell.length_c   1.000
_cell.angle_alpha   90.00
_cell.angle_beta   90.00
_cell.angle_gamma   90.00
#
_symmetry.space_group_name_H-M   'P 1'
#
loop_
_entity.id
_entity.type
_entity.pdbx_description
1 polymer ?
#
loop_
_entity_poly.entity_id
_entity_poly.type
_entity_poly.pdbx_seq_one_letter_code
_entity_poly.pdbx_strand_id
1 'polypeptide(L)' 'MFFVVLAFSFHTGAYLSEIIRAGYQSVDYDQIEAGLTVGLSYPRIMKDIIIPQALRNSIPNFDDTNYRIS' A
#
# COMPACT_ATOMS: atom_id res chain seq x y z
N MET A 1 -1.43 14.81 29.32
CA MET A 1 -2.26 13.75 28.69
C MET A 1 -2.75 14.15 27.31
N PHE A 2 -3.46 15.29 27.14
CA PHE A 2 -3.94 15.76 25.83
C PHE A 2 -2.82 15.94 24.78
N PHE A 3 -1.69 16.57 25.15
CA PHE A 3 -0.53 16.72 24.26
C PHE A 3 0.04 15.38 23.78
N VAL A 4 0.05 14.35 24.64
CA VAL A 4 0.55 13.01 24.29
C VAL A 4 -0.34 12.36 23.24
N VAL A 5 -1.66 12.47 23.40
CA VAL A 5 -2.63 11.96 22.41
C VAL A 5 -2.47 12.68 21.08
N LEU A 6 -2.32 14.01 21.08
CA LEU A 6 -2.12 14.77 19.85
C LEU A 6 -0.81 14.40 19.13
N ALA A 7 0.31 14.34 19.86
CA ALA A 7 1.60 13.99 19.29
C ALA A 7 1.58 12.58 18.68
N PHE A 8 0.96 11.61 19.36
CA PHE A 8 0.84 10.24 18.87
C PHE A 8 -0.08 10.12 17.66
N SER A 9 -1.20 10.85 17.65
CA SER A 9 -2.12 10.93 16.51
C SER A 9 -1.44 11.53 15.27
N PHE A 10 -0.65 12.59 15.43
CA PHE A 10 0.10 13.17 14.31
C PHE A 10 1.18 12.22 13.79
N HIS A 11 1.95 11.59 14.69
CA HIS A 11 2.96 10.61 14.31
C HIS A 11 2.36 9.45 13.51
N THR A 12 1.27 8.86 14.04
CA THR A 12 0.58 7.74 13.39
C THR A 12 -0.12 8.17 12.10
N GLY A 13 -0.71 9.36 12.06
CA GLY A 13 -1.36 9.91 10.86
C GLY A 13 -0.37 10.23 9.74
N ALA A 14 0.80 10.77 10.06
CA ALA A 14 1.88 10.98 9.11
C ALA A 14 2.40 9.66 8.54
N TYR A 15 2.61 8.66 9.41
CA TYR A 15 3.00 7.31 9.01
C TYR A 15 1.96 6.66 8.08
N LEU A 16 0.67 6.78 8.40
CA LEU A 16 -0.41 6.27 7.54
C LEU A 16 -0.45 6.99 6.18
N SER A 17 -0.24 8.30 6.17
CA SER A 17 -0.20 9.11 4.94
C SER A 17 0.95 8.65 4.04
N GLU A 18 2.11 8.33 4.63
CA GLU A 18 3.27 7.82 3.92
C GLU A 18 3.03 6.42 3.35
N ILE A 19 2.33 5.53 4.07
CA ILE A 19 1.92 4.22 3.56
C ILE A 19 0.99 4.37 2.35
N ILE A 20 0.02 5.29 2.40
CA ILE A 20 -0.88 5.53 1.27
C ILE A 20 -0.10 6.08 0.07
N ARG A 21 0.83 7.03 0.32
CA ARG A 21 1.69 7.63 -0.70
C ARG A 21 2.63 6.58 -1.33
N ALA A 22 3.28 5.76 -0.52
CA ALA A 22 4.14 4.67 -0.96
C ALA A 22 3.33 3.61 -1.72
N GLY A 23 2.13 3.29 -1.26
CA GLY A 23 1.25 2.35 -1.93
C GLY A 23 0.79 2.85 -3.30
N TYR A 24 0.43 4.13 -3.40
CA TYR A 24 0.15 4.77 -4.68
C TYR A 24 1.35 4.75 -5.63
N GLN A 25 2.56 5.02 -5.13
CA GLN A 25 3.80 4.99 -5.93
C GLN A 25 4.27 3.58 -6.29
N SER A 26 3.87 2.56 -5.53
CA SER A 26 4.29 1.16 -5.75
C SER A 26 3.54 0.45 -6.87
N VAL A 27 2.48 1.07 -7.39
CA VAL A 27 1.72 0.54 -8.51
C VAL A 27 2.07 1.30 -9.77
N ASP A 28 2.49 0.53 -10.77
CA ASP A 28 2.73 1.06 -12.11
C ASP A 28 1.45 1.70 -12.65
N TYR A 29 1.59 2.90 -13.20
CA TYR A 29 0.49 3.67 -13.78
C TYR A 29 -0.31 2.85 -14.81
N ASP A 30 0.36 1.91 -15.48
CA ASP A 30 -0.20 0.94 -16.41
C ASP A 30 -1.34 0.09 -15.79
N GLN A 31 -1.28 -0.23 -14.49
CA GLN A 31 -2.38 -0.94 -13.80
C GLN A 31 -3.62 -0.07 -13.65
N ILE A 32 -3.44 1.24 -13.47
CA ILE A 32 -4.54 2.21 -13.41
C ILE A 32 -5.16 2.33 -14.79
N GLU A 33 -4.37 2.50 -15.84
CA GLU A 33 -4.85 2.56 -17.22
C GLU A 33 -5.55 1.26 -17.66
N ALA A 34 -5.01 0.11 -17.28
CA ALA A 34 -5.64 -1.19 -17.53
C ALA A 34 -7.00 -1.30 -16.82
N GLY A 35 -7.06 -0.89 -15.55
CA GLY A 35 -8.31 -0.86 -14.77
C GLY A 35 -9.37 0.06 -15.38
N LEU A 36 -8.96 1.24 -15.83
CA LEU A 36 -9.84 2.19 -16.51
C LEU A 36 -10.34 1.63 -17.85
N THR A 37 -9.46 0.97 -18.61
CA THR A 37 -9.78 0.36 -19.92
C THR A 37 -10.81 -0.76 -19.81
N VAL A 38 -10.80 -1.52 -18.72
CA VAL A 38 -11.81 -2.57 -18.45
C VAL A 38 -13.06 -2.02 -17.73
N GLY A 39 -13.19 -0.69 -17.60
CA GLY A 39 -14.39 -0.02 -17.09
C GLY A 39 -14.47 0.11 -15.57
N LEU A 40 -13.37 -0.05 -14.83
CA LEU A 40 -13.34 0.23 -13.40
C LEU A 40 -13.21 1.74 -13.15
N SER A 41 -13.86 2.22 -12.09
CA SER A 41 -13.66 3.60 -11.62
C SER A 41 -12.38 3.70 -10.77
N TYR A 42 -11.74 4.87 -10.77
CA TYR A 42 -10.52 5.12 -10.00
C TYR A 42 -10.61 4.71 -8.50
N PRO A 43 -11.70 5.01 -7.76
CA PRO A 43 -11.83 4.53 -6.38
C PRO A 43 -11.85 3.01 -6.27
N ARG A 44 -12.37 2.33 -7.28
CA ARG A 44 -12.44 0.86 -7.32
C ARG A 44 -11.10 0.23 -7.63
N ILE A 45 -10.36 0.80 -8.59
CA ILE A 45 -8.97 0.43 -8.88
C ILE A 45 -8.11 0.57 -7.61
N MET A 46 -8.27 1.69 -6.90
CA MET A 46 -7.53 1.93 -5.67
C MET A 46 -7.85 0.91 -4.57
N LYS A 47 -9.13 0.64 -4.32
CA LYS A 47 -9.56 -0.25 -3.24
C LYS A 47 -9.28 -1.73 -3.56
N ASP A 48 -9.53 -2.16 -4.78
CA ASP A 48 -9.57 -3.58 -5.14
C ASP A 48 -8.21 -4.07 -5.69
N ILE A 49 -7.33 -3.18 -6.17
CA ILE A 49 -6.04 -3.53 -6.81
C ILE A 49 -4.87 -2.91 -6.06
N ILE A 50 -4.81 -1.57 -6.01
CA ILE A 50 -3.59 -0.86 -5.57
C ILE A 50 -3.33 -1.01 -4.07
N ILE A 51 -4.31 -0.72 -3.22
CA ILE A 51 -4.13 -0.83 -1.74
C ILE A 51 -3.75 -2.26 -1.32
N PRO A 52 -4.43 -3.33 -1.78
CA PRO A 52 -4.06 -4.69 -1.43
C PRO A 52 -2.66 -5.08 -1.91
N GLN A 53 -2.28 -4.69 -3.13
CA GLN A 53 -0.97 -5.02 -3.70
C GLN A 53 0.16 -4.24 -3.00
N ALA A 54 -0.03 -2.95 -2.78
CA ALA A 54 0.87 -2.11 -1.99
C ALA A 54 1.10 -2.66 -0.59
N LEU A 55 0.03 -3.09 0.09
CA LEU A 55 0.12 -3.70 1.41
C LEU A 55 0.91 -5.01 1.38
N ARG A 56 0.69 -5.86 0.37
CA ARG A 56 1.48 -7.09 0.17
C ARG A 56 2.96 -6.81 -0.06
N ASN A 57 3.30 -5.77 -0.80
CA ASN A 57 4.68 -5.40 -1.09
C ASN A 57 5.36 -4.72 0.11
N SER A 58 4.58 -4.00 0.92
CA SER A 58 5.09 -3.30 2.12
C SER A 58 5.32 -4.24 3.30
N ILE A 59 4.58 -5.36 3.35
CA ILE A 59 4.84 -6.43 4.31
C ILE A 59 5.98 -7.29 3.74
N PRO A 60 7.13 -7.40 4.42
CA PRO A 60 8.22 -8.25 3.93
C PRO A 60 7.71 -9.69 3.81
N ASN A 61 7.77 -10.25 2.60
CA ASN A 61 7.51 -11.68 2.39
C ASN A 61 8.59 -12.48 3.11
N PHE A 62 8.22 -13.30 4.09
CA PHE A 62 9.14 -14.21 4.79
C PHE A 62 9.47 -15.48 3.97
N ASP A 63 9.32 -15.46 2.65
CA ASP A 63 9.45 -16.66 1.81
C ASP A 63 10.89 -16.93 1.33
N ASP A 64 11.86 -16.74 2.22
CA ASP A 64 13.25 -17.20 2.02
C ASP A 64 13.51 -18.55 2.71
N THR A 65 12.49 -19.43 2.82
CA THR A 65 12.71 -20.85 3.19
C THR A 65 12.85 -21.73 1.95
N ASN A 66 13.54 -21.24 0.92
CA ASN A 66 14.10 -22.11 -0.11
C ASN A 66 15.36 -22.78 0.45
N TYR A 67 15.17 -23.90 1.16
CA TYR A 67 16.14 -24.99 1.26
C TYR A 67 16.41 -25.58 -0.14
N ARG A 68 16.94 -24.77 -1.06
CA ARG A 68 17.38 -25.17 -2.42
C ARG A 68 18.89 -25.16 -2.53
N ILE A 69 19.56 -25.72 -1.53
CA ILE A 69 20.94 -26.21 -1.66
C ILE A 69 21.05 -27.60 -1.04
N SER A 70 20.78 -28.63 -1.85
CA SER A 70 21.53 -29.91 -1.98
C SER A 70 20.72 -30.88 -2.82
#